data_AF-A0A5P2DQ47-F1
#
_entry.id   AF-A0A5P2DQ47-F1
#
_cell.length_a   1.000
_cell.length_b   1.000
_cell.length_c   1.000
_cell.angle_alpha   90.00
_cell.angle_beta   90.00
_cell.angle_gamma   90.00
#
_symmetry.space_group_name_H-M   'P 1'
#
loop_
_entity.id
_entity.type
_entity.pdbx_description
1 polymer ?
#
loop_
_entity_poly.entity_id
_entity_poly.type
_entity_poly.pdbx_seq_one_letter_code
_entity_poly.pdbx_strand_id
1 'polypeptide(L)'
;MTRFLAEGRHRDAGFLLWRAGKTLSAHQIIEAVASCREAGLHEAAESVLAGVSERADRQAVLNITAALQAAGRHQDVGFLLSAASK
;
A
#
# COMPACT_ATOMS: atom_id res chain seq x y z
N MET A 1 -25.82 -8.15 -13.97
CA MET A 1 -25.98 -7.35 -12.73
C MET A 1 -24.90 -7.65 -11.69
N THR A 2 -24.47 -8.90 -11.54
CA THR A 2 -23.41 -9.33 -10.59
C THR A 2 -22.02 -8.74 -10.87
N ARG A 3 -21.64 -8.54 -12.15
CA ARG A 3 -20.35 -7.96 -12.54
C ARG A 3 -20.15 -6.52 -12.04
N PHE A 4 -21.15 -5.66 -12.21
CA PHE A 4 -21.09 -4.27 -11.74
C PHE A 4 -20.98 -4.16 -10.21
N LEU A 5 -21.63 -5.07 -9.48
CA LEU A 5 -21.51 -5.14 -8.02
C LEU A 5 -20.12 -5.62 -7.58
N ALA A 6 -19.54 -6.59 -8.29
CA ALA A 6 -18.18 -7.04 -8.03
C ALA A 6 -17.18 -5.91 -8.30
N GLU A 7 -17.26 -5.25 -9.46
CA GLU A 7 -16.40 -4.12 -9.83
C GLU A 7 -16.52 -2.94 -8.83
N GLY A 8 -17.73 -2.62 -8.37
CA GLY A 8 -17.96 -1.62 -7.33
C GLY A 8 -17.27 -1.98 -6.01
N ARG A 9 -17.42 -3.23 -5.55
CA ARG A 9 -16.78 -3.72 -4.32
C ARG A 9 -15.25 -3.72 -4.42
N HIS A 10 -14.69 -4.06 -5.57
CA HIS A 10 -13.24 -4.02 -5.79
C HIS A 10 -12.71 -2.58 -5.74
N ARG A 11 -13.43 -1.62 -6.35
CA ARG A 11 -13.08 -0.19 -6.28
C ARG A 11 -13.14 0.33 -4.84
N ASP A 12 -14.18 -0.02 -4.10
CA ASP A 12 -14.33 0.40 -2.70
C ASP A 12 -13.23 -0.19 -1.81
N ALA A 13 -12.90 -1.48 -2.00
CA ALA A 13 -11.80 -2.13 -1.28
C ALA A 13 -10.44 -1.47 -1.59
N GLY A 14 -10.16 -1.16 -2.87
CA GLY A 14 -8.96 -0.44 -3.28
C GLY A 14 -8.87 0.95 -2.64
N PHE A 15 -9.98 1.70 -2.60
CA PHE A 15 -10.03 3.01 -1.96
C PHE A 15 -9.78 2.93 -0.44
N LEU A 16 -10.37 1.95 0.24
CA LEU A 16 -10.15 1.75 1.68
C LEU A 16 -8.69 1.39 1.99
N LEU A 17 -8.06 0.55 1.16
CA LEU A 17 -6.67 0.17 1.30
C LEU A 17 -5.72 1.34 1.02
N TRP A 18 -5.99 2.12 -0.02
CA TRP A 18 -5.28 3.37 -0.28
C TRP A 18 -5.40 4.34 0.89
N ARG A 19 -6.61 4.49 1.47
CA ARG A 19 -6.81 5.33 2.65
C ARG A 19 -6.03 4.81 3.87
N ALA A 20 -6.00 3.49 4.06
CA ALA A 20 -5.18 2.87 5.11
C ALA A 20 -3.69 3.19 4.93
N GLY A 21 -3.22 3.21 3.67
CA GLY A 21 -1.90 3.69 3.29
C GLY A 21 -1.58 5.10 3.77
N LYS A 22 -2.57 5.98 3.96
CA LYS A 22 -2.39 7.35 4.46
C LYS A 22 -2.43 7.48 6.00
N THR A 23 -3.06 6.54 6.70
CA THR A 23 -3.37 6.70 8.13
C THR A 23 -2.61 5.76 9.05
N LEU A 24 -2.24 4.57 8.59
CA LEU A 24 -1.63 3.54 9.43
C LEU A 24 -0.18 3.89 9.84
N SER A 25 0.27 3.32 10.95
CA SER A 25 1.69 3.38 11.34
C SER A 25 2.56 2.52 10.42
N ALA A 26 3.88 2.74 10.44
CA ALA A 26 4.80 1.98 9.58
C ALA A 26 4.74 0.46 9.81
N HIS A 27 4.62 0.02 11.06
CA HIS A 27 4.46 -1.40 11.40
C HIS A 27 3.20 -2.00 10.76
N GLN A 28 2.07 -1.31 10.92
CA GLN A 28 0.78 -1.75 10.36
C GLN A 28 0.79 -1.77 8.83
N ILE A 29 1.52 -0.85 8.19
CA ILE A 29 1.72 -0.87 6.73
C ILE A 29 2.49 -2.13 6.33
N ILE A 30 3.57 -2.48 7.02
CA ILE A 30 4.35 -3.69 6.73
C ILE A 30 3.48 -4.94 6.85
N GLU A 31 2.72 -5.06 7.93
CA GLU A 31 1.81 -6.20 8.16
C GLU A 31 0.73 -6.28 7.08
N ALA A 32 0.08 -5.16 6.75
CA ALA A 32 -0.96 -5.12 5.72
C ALA A 32 -0.40 -5.51 4.35
N VAL A 33 0.78 -4.98 3.99
CA VAL A 33 1.44 -5.27 2.71
C VAL A 33 1.97 -6.71 2.70
N ALA A 34 2.43 -7.28 3.82
CA ALA A 34 2.76 -8.71 3.93
C ALA A 34 1.55 -9.60 3.71
N SER A 35 0.49 -9.36 4.48
CA SER A 35 -0.74 -10.14 4.38
C SER A 35 -1.33 -10.12 2.97
N CYS A 36 -1.35 -8.94 2.31
CA CYS A 36 -1.81 -8.84 0.93
C CYS A 36 -0.94 -9.65 -0.05
N ARG A 37 0.40 -9.59 0.08
CA ARG A 37 1.29 -10.34 -0.81
C ARG A 37 1.19 -11.85 -0.59
N GLU A 38 1.13 -12.31 0.67
CA GLU A 38 0.97 -13.73 1.03
C GLU A 38 -0.36 -14.29 0.52
N ALA A 39 -1.42 -13.48 0.52
CA ALA A 39 -2.73 -13.84 -0.03
C ALA A 39 -2.81 -13.74 -1.56
N GLY A 40 -1.73 -13.36 -2.27
CA GLY A 40 -1.72 -13.14 -3.72
C GLY A 40 -2.49 -11.89 -4.18
N LEU A 41 -2.87 -11.01 -3.25
CA LEU A 41 -3.61 -9.77 -3.51
C LEU A 41 -2.64 -8.62 -3.84
N HIS A 42 -1.96 -8.73 -4.98
CA HIS A 42 -0.93 -7.77 -5.37
C HIS A 42 -1.45 -6.33 -5.55
N GLU A 43 -2.60 -6.15 -6.20
CA GLU A 43 -3.22 -4.84 -6.39
C GLU A 43 -3.66 -4.19 -5.06
N ALA A 44 -4.02 -5.00 -4.07
CA ALA A 44 -4.36 -4.54 -2.74
C ALA A 44 -3.12 -3.98 -2.01
N ALA A 45 -1.99 -4.70 -2.07
CA ALA A 45 -0.72 -4.24 -1.53
C ALA A 45 -0.27 -2.92 -2.20
N GLU A 46 -0.41 -2.84 -3.53
CA GLU A 46 -0.05 -1.64 -4.29
C GLU A 46 -0.96 -0.46 -3.97
N SER A 47 -2.25 -0.68 -3.74
CA SER A 47 -3.17 0.37 -3.28
C SER A 47 -2.72 0.96 -1.95
N VAL A 48 -2.34 0.11 -0.97
CA VAL A 48 -1.78 0.57 0.31
C VAL A 48 -0.52 1.41 0.10
N LEU A 49 0.44 0.92 -0.70
CA LEU A 49 1.70 1.61 -0.97
C LEU A 49 1.51 2.94 -1.72
N ALA A 50 0.55 3.01 -2.65
CA ALA A 50 0.17 4.26 -3.32
C ALA A 50 -0.39 5.29 -2.32
N GLY A 51 -1.18 4.83 -1.35
CA GLY A 51 -1.62 5.68 -0.24
C GLY A 51 -0.44 6.23 0.58
N VAL A 52 0.58 5.40 0.84
CA VAL A 52 1.80 5.84 1.53
C VAL A 52 2.56 6.89 0.71
N SER A 53 2.77 6.69 -0.59
CA SER A 53 3.54 7.63 -1.43
C SER A 53 2.96 9.04 -1.47
N GLU A 54 1.65 9.16 -1.28
CA GLU A 54 0.90 10.41 -1.31
C GLU A 54 0.79 11.10 0.06
N ARG A 55 1.45 10.59 1.11
CA ARG A 55 1.46 11.29 2.41
C ARG A 55 2.19 12.64 2.26
N ALA A 56 1.59 13.68 2.84
CA ALA A 56 2.20 15.00 2.89
C ALA A 56 3.50 15.01 3.73
N ASP A 57 3.53 14.21 4.79
CA ASP A 57 4.72 14.00 5.62
C ASP A 57 5.73 13.08 4.90
N ARG A 58 6.72 13.70 4.26
CA ARG A 58 7.78 12.99 3.54
C ARG A 58 8.70 12.19 4.45
N GLN A 59 8.88 12.61 5.70
CA GLN A 59 9.66 11.84 6.67
C GLN A 59 8.93 10.53 7.01
N ALA A 60 7.60 10.57 7.16
CA ALA A 60 6.81 9.36 7.34
C ALA A 60 6.94 8.39 6.15
N VAL A 61 6.93 8.89 4.91
CA VAL A 61 7.18 8.06 3.72
C VAL A 61 8.55 7.39 3.79
N LEU A 62 9.61 8.14 4.06
CA LEU A 62 10.97 7.60 4.15
C LEU A 62 11.13 6.58 5.30
N ASN A 63 10.50 6.84 6.45
CA ASN A 63 10.51 5.90 7.57
C ASN A 63 9.84 4.57 7.20
N ILE A 64 8.71 4.63 6.48
CA ILE A 64 8.03 3.43 5.99
C ILE A 64 8.88 2.70 4.94
N THR A 65 9.49 3.43 4.01
CA THR A 65 10.42 2.86 3.03
C THR A 65 11.59 2.14 3.70
N ALA A 66 12.20 2.76 4.71
CA ALA A 66 13.30 2.17 5.47
C ALA A 66 12.87 0.90 6.21
N ALA A 67 11.65 0.90 6.77
CA ALA A 67 11.10 -0.25 7.47
C ALA A 67 10.80 -1.42 6.50
N LEU A 68 10.27 -1.14 5.30
CA LEU A 68 10.11 -2.14 4.24
C LEU A 68 11.47 -2.71 3.78
N GLN A 69 12.48 -1.85 3.63
CA GLN A 69 13.83 -2.27 3.28
C GLN A 69 14.43 -3.21 4.35
N ALA A 70 14.28 -2.87 5.63
CA ALA A 70 14.75 -3.69 6.75
C ALA A 70 14.03 -5.05 6.81
N ALA A 71 12.77 -5.11 6.38
CA ALA A 71 11.99 -6.34 6.28
C ALA A 71 12.28 -7.17 5.02
N GLY A 72 13.29 -6.81 4.21
CA GLY A 72 13.63 -7.52 2.97
C GLY A 72 12.63 -7.34 1.83
N ARG A 73 11.70 -6.37 1.94
CA ARG A 73 10.62 -6.12 0.98
C ARG A 73 11.06 -5.24 -0.17
N HIS A 74 12.15 -5.62 -0.84
CA HIS A 74 12.82 -4.78 -1.84
C HIS A 74 11.92 -4.40 -3.04
N GLN A 75 11.02 -5.29 -3.46
CA GLN A 75 10.06 -4.98 -4.53
C GLN A 75 9.06 -3.89 -4.12
N ASP A 76 8.55 -3.95 -2.90
CA ASP A 76 7.63 -2.95 -2.37
C ASP A 76 8.31 -1.60 -2.15
N VAL A 77 9.60 -1.61 -1.73
CA VAL A 77 10.45 -0.41 -1.68
C VAL A 77 10.57 0.24 -3.06
N GLY A 78 10.88 -0.55 -4.09
CA GLY A 78 11.01 -0.06 -5.47
C GLY A 78 9.70 0.55 -5.99
N PHE A 79 8.57 -0.10 -5.73
CA PHE A 79 7.25 0.42 -6.07
C PHE A 79 6.97 1.76 -5.36
N LEU A 80 7.17 1.80 -4.04
CA LEU A 80 6.88 2.98 -3.22
C LEU A 80 7.71 4.20 -3.65
N LEU A 81 9.01 4.02 -3.88
CA LEU A 81 9.89 5.11 -4.35
C LEU A 81 9.50 5.61 -5.74
N SER A 82 9.15 4.69 -6.64
CA SER A 82 8.69 5.04 -7.99
C SER A 82 7.36 5.80 -7.96
N ALA A 83 6.44 5.43 -7.06
CA ALA A 83 5.17 6.10 -6.87
C ALA A 83 5.32 7.48 -6.21
N ALA A 84 6.25 7.62 -5.25
CA ALA A 84 6.49 8.88 -4.54
C ALA A 84 7.28 9.93 -5.35
N SER A 85 7.92 9.50 -6.44
CA SER A 85 8.70 10.37 -7.34
C SER A 85 7.86 11.01 -8.45
N LYS A 86 6.55 10.75 -8.47
CA LYS A 86 5.57 11.37 -9.36
C LYS A 86 4.91 12.55 -8.67
#